data_AF-A0A357IXR2-F1
#
_entry.id   AF-A0A357IXR2-F1
#
_cell.length_a   1.000
_cell.length_b   1.000
_cell.length_c   1.000
_cell.angle_alpha   90.00
_cell.angle_beta   90.00
_cell.angle_gamma   90.00
#
_symmetry.space_group_name_H-M   'P 1'
#
loop_
_entity.id
_entity.type
_entity.pdbx_description
1 polymer ?
#
loop_
_entity_poly.entity_id
_entity_poly.type
_entity_poly.pdbx_seq_one_letter_code
_entity_poly.pdbx_strand_id
1 'polypeptide(L)'
;MQRSIKLGRNNYSFRDLKTLMARATPLRSGDELAGVAAESAEERVAAQLILSELPLKQFLEEPLIPPEKDNISQLILQQHDSQAFETVRSLTVGEFREWLLSEAITGEVLAKLSAGLMPEMVAAVSKIMRIQDMILVSKKCTVITAFRTTIGTPGTLSVRLQPNHPTDDEKGILASTLDGLMYGCGDAVIGINPATDNLATVSRLLELLDQLRQSYSIPVQSCILTHVTSTMDAMARGVPVDLVFQSI
;
A
#
# COMPACT_ATOMS: atom_id res chain seq x y z
N MET A 1 -7.77 -13.73 -25.09
CA MET A 1 -8.83 -12.71 -25.15
C MET A 1 -8.43 -11.62 -26.14
N GLN A 2 -9.38 -11.04 -26.90
CA GLN A 2 -9.07 -9.98 -27.86
C GLN A 2 -8.79 -8.66 -27.11
N ARG A 3 -7.54 -8.17 -27.16
CA ARG A 3 -7.11 -6.91 -26.54
C ARG A 3 -7.19 -5.75 -27.52
N SER A 4 -8.30 -5.63 -28.23
CA SER A 4 -8.50 -4.58 -29.22
C SER A 4 -9.93 -4.09 -29.24
N ILE A 5 -10.11 -2.79 -29.42
CA ILE A 5 -11.42 -2.13 -29.50
C ILE A 5 -11.39 -1.06 -30.58
N LYS A 6 -12.52 -0.87 -31.25
CA LYS A 6 -12.73 0.25 -32.16
C LYS A 6 -13.49 1.35 -31.43
N LEU A 7 -12.90 2.53 -31.29
CA LEU A 7 -13.56 3.73 -30.76
C LEU A 7 -13.54 4.81 -31.83
N GLY A 8 -14.74 5.29 -32.19
CA GLY A 8 -14.89 6.24 -33.30
C GLY A 8 -14.28 5.69 -34.60
N ARG A 9 -13.21 6.35 -35.06
CA ARG A 9 -12.47 6.00 -36.29
C ARG A 9 -11.18 5.22 -36.02
N ASN A 10 -10.77 5.11 -34.76
CA ASN A 10 -9.50 4.53 -34.37
C ASN A 10 -9.70 3.09 -33.90
N ASN A 11 -8.73 2.23 -34.21
CA ASN A 11 -8.61 0.90 -33.64
C ASN A 11 -7.46 0.92 -32.65
N TYR A 12 -7.74 0.59 -31.39
CA TYR A 12 -6.73 0.46 -30.34
C TYR A 12 -6.47 -1.01 -30.09
N SER A 13 -5.21 -1.40 -30.00
CA SER A 13 -4.81 -2.76 -29.64
C SER A 13 -3.62 -2.73 -28.70
N PHE A 14 -3.61 -3.63 -27.71
CA PHE A 14 -2.55 -3.73 -26.71
C PHE A 14 -1.89 -5.11 -26.79
N ARG A 15 -0.56 -5.10 -26.95
CA ARG A 15 0.26 -6.31 -27.17
C ARG A 15 0.16 -7.34 -26.04
N ASP A 16 0.18 -6.88 -24.80
CA ASP A 16 0.22 -7.71 -23.60
C ASP A 16 -0.55 -7.04 -22.45
N LEU A 17 -0.82 -7.82 -21.39
CA LEU A 17 -1.53 -7.33 -20.22
C LEU A 17 -0.79 -6.19 -19.52
N LYS A 18 0.55 -6.21 -19.51
CA LYS A 18 1.39 -5.16 -18.92
C LYS A 18 1.15 -3.81 -19.60
N THR A 19 1.14 -3.79 -20.93
CA THR A 19 0.88 -2.57 -21.72
C THR A 19 -0.55 -2.09 -21.50
N LEU A 20 -1.54 -2.98 -21.52
CA LEU A 20 -2.93 -2.63 -21.23
C LEU A 20 -3.09 -1.98 -19.86
N MET A 21 -2.49 -2.57 -18.82
CA MET A 21 -2.52 -2.08 -17.45
C MET A 21 -1.83 -0.71 -17.30
N ALA A 22 -0.74 -0.48 -18.01
CA ALA A 22 -0.06 0.82 -18.01
C ALA A 22 -0.92 1.89 -18.67
N ARG A 23 -1.44 1.60 -19.86
CA ARG A 23 -2.23 2.54 -20.68
C ARG A 23 -3.59 2.89 -20.06
N ALA A 24 -4.14 2.01 -19.22
CA ALA A 24 -5.37 2.27 -18.47
C ALA A 24 -5.19 3.23 -17.27
N THR A 25 -3.95 3.57 -16.89
CA THR A 25 -3.68 4.43 -15.73
C THR A 25 -4.05 5.89 -16.02
N PRO A 26 -4.66 6.62 -15.07
CA PRO A 26 -4.74 8.09 -15.17
C PRO A 26 -3.36 8.70 -15.41
N LEU A 27 -3.30 9.83 -16.12
CA LEU A 27 -2.03 10.45 -16.51
C LEU A 27 -1.17 10.78 -15.28
N ARG A 28 0.08 10.31 -15.28
CA ARG A 28 1.08 10.52 -14.22
C ARG A 28 2.44 10.77 -14.87
N SER A 29 3.17 11.75 -14.37
CA SER A 29 4.48 12.15 -14.92
C SER A 29 5.51 11.02 -14.93
N GLY A 30 5.48 10.12 -13.92
CA GLY A 30 6.36 8.96 -13.88
C GLY A 30 6.09 7.96 -15.01
N ASP A 31 4.82 7.72 -15.34
CA ASP A 31 4.44 6.81 -16.43
C ASP A 31 4.78 7.42 -17.81
N GLU A 32 4.69 8.75 -17.95
CA GLU A 32 5.14 9.46 -19.14
C GLU A 32 6.66 9.36 -19.32
N LEU A 33 7.42 9.63 -18.25
CA LEU A 33 8.88 9.54 -18.27
C LEU A 33 9.36 8.12 -18.60
N ALA A 34 8.65 7.11 -18.11
CA ALA A 34 8.94 5.70 -18.42
C ALA A 34 8.46 5.27 -19.81
N GLY A 35 7.74 6.12 -20.55
CA GLY A 35 7.21 5.81 -21.89
C GLY A 35 6.04 4.81 -21.90
N VAL A 36 5.37 4.61 -20.76
CA VAL A 36 4.31 3.60 -20.61
C VAL A 36 2.90 4.20 -20.52
N ALA A 37 2.80 5.52 -20.27
CA ALA A 37 1.53 6.25 -20.27
C ALA A 37 0.83 6.20 -21.64
N ALA A 38 -0.50 6.30 -21.65
CA ALA A 38 -1.27 6.44 -22.88
C ALA A 38 -0.93 7.75 -23.61
N GLU A 39 -0.85 7.70 -24.93
CA GLU A 39 -0.54 8.82 -25.82
C GLU A 39 -1.68 9.84 -25.89
N SER A 40 -2.89 9.41 -25.53
CA SER A 40 -4.07 10.27 -25.52
C SER A 40 -5.09 9.83 -24.47
N ALA A 41 -6.00 10.75 -24.14
CA ALA A 41 -7.16 10.42 -23.31
C ALA A 41 -8.06 9.35 -23.97
N GLU A 42 -8.18 9.35 -25.30
CA GLU A 42 -8.95 8.35 -26.05
C GLU A 42 -8.32 6.95 -25.94
N GLU A 43 -6.99 6.83 -26.11
CA GLU A 43 -6.28 5.56 -25.90
C GLU A 43 -6.44 5.04 -24.47
N ARG A 44 -6.37 5.94 -23.47
CA ARG A 44 -6.59 5.55 -22.07
C ARG A 44 -7.99 5.00 -21.84
N VAL A 45 -9.02 5.64 -22.40
CA VAL A 45 -10.39 5.15 -22.32
C VAL A 45 -10.52 3.81 -23.03
N ALA A 46 -9.90 3.64 -24.21
CA ALA A 46 -9.85 2.35 -24.91
C ALA A 46 -9.22 1.24 -24.05
N ALA A 47 -8.11 1.56 -23.38
CA ALA A 47 -7.44 0.65 -22.46
C ALA A 47 -8.34 0.29 -21.26
N GLN A 48 -9.01 1.26 -20.65
CA GLN A 48 -9.94 1.02 -19.54
C GLN A 48 -11.14 0.15 -19.94
N LEU A 49 -11.69 0.35 -21.15
CA LEU A 49 -12.79 -0.47 -21.68
C LEU A 49 -12.34 -1.90 -21.98
N ILE A 50 -11.15 -2.10 -22.55
CA ILE A 50 -10.63 -3.47 -22.74
C ILE A 50 -10.31 -4.12 -21.40
N LEU A 51 -9.76 -3.34 -20.45
CA LEU A 51 -9.43 -3.83 -19.12
C LEU A 51 -10.68 -4.24 -18.35
N SER A 52 -11.80 -3.52 -18.47
CA SER A 52 -13.05 -3.85 -17.79
C SER A 52 -13.62 -5.20 -18.21
N GLU A 53 -13.41 -5.61 -19.47
CA GLU A 53 -13.89 -6.92 -19.96
C GLU A 53 -13.00 -8.10 -19.56
N LEU A 54 -11.79 -7.84 -19.04
CA LEU A 54 -10.82 -8.89 -18.75
C LEU A 54 -11.29 -9.77 -17.57
N PRO A 55 -11.34 -11.10 -17.70
CA PRO A 55 -11.61 -11.98 -16.56
C PRO A 55 -10.55 -11.83 -15.46
N LEU A 56 -10.93 -11.78 -14.20
CA LEU A 56 -9.98 -11.68 -13.08
C LEU A 56 -8.96 -12.82 -13.09
N LYS A 57 -9.39 -14.05 -13.42
CA LYS A 57 -8.48 -15.21 -13.51
C LYS A 57 -7.32 -15.02 -14.51
N GLN A 58 -7.43 -14.10 -15.47
CA GLN A 58 -6.37 -13.82 -16.43
C GLN A 58 -5.08 -13.37 -15.73
N PHE A 59 -5.17 -12.68 -14.58
CA PHE A 59 -4.00 -12.23 -13.82
C PHE A 59 -3.21 -13.40 -13.18
N LEU A 60 -3.84 -14.57 -13.02
CA LEU A 60 -3.16 -15.80 -12.60
C LEU A 60 -2.52 -16.54 -13.78
N GLU A 61 -3.14 -16.45 -14.96
CA GLU A 61 -2.70 -17.14 -16.19
C GLU A 61 -1.60 -16.37 -16.95
N GLU A 62 -1.60 -15.04 -16.86
CA GLU A 62 -0.60 -14.14 -17.46
C GLU A 62 -0.05 -13.16 -16.41
N PRO A 63 0.85 -13.61 -15.51
CA PRO A 63 1.51 -12.71 -14.56
C PRO A 63 2.27 -11.58 -15.27
N LEU A 64 2.20 -10.36 -14.75
CA LEU A 64 2.88 -9.20 -15.33
C LEU A 64 4.41 -9.33 -15.26
N ILE A 65 4.90 -9.99 -14.21
CA ILE A 65 6.29 -10.37 -14.03
C ILE A 65 6.30 -11.90 -13.82
N PRO A 66 7.11 -12.67 -14.58
CA PRO A 66 7.13 -14.11 -14.41
C PRO A 66 7.65 -14.51 -13.01
N PRO A 67 6.92 -15.34 -12.24
CA PRO A 67 7.29 -15.69 -10.87
C PRO A 67 8.61 -16.44 -10.74
N GLU A 68 9.05 -17.13 -11.80
CA GLU A 68 10.37 -17.76 -11.84
C GLU A 68 11.53 -16.75 -11.94
N LYS A 69 11.23 -15.46 -12.16
CA LYS A 69 12.22 -14.37 -12.26
C LYS A 69 12.08 -13.32 -11.15
N ASP A 70 11.09 -13.44 -10.29
CA ASP A 70 10.80 -12.44 -9.27
C ASP A 70 10.21 -13.07 -8.00
N ASN A 71 10.94 -12.94 -6.89
CA ASN A 71 10.57 -13.53 -5.60
C ASN A 71 9.27 -12.92 -5.04
N ILE A 72 8.94 -11.67 -5.39
CA ILE A 72 7.70 -11.02 -4.93
C ILE A 72 6.50 -11.62 -5.64
N SER A 73 6.56 -11.73 -6.97
CA SER A 73 5.54 -12.39 -7.79
C SER A 73 5.37 -13.87 -7.38
N GLN A 74 6.48 -14.55 -7.07
CA GLN A 74 6.44 -15.91 -6.52
C GLN A 74 5.71 -15.97 -5.18
N LEU A 75 6.04 -15.07 -4.23
CA LEU A 75 5.42 -15.03 -2.91
C LEU A 75 3.91 -14.73 -3.00
N ILE A 76 3.52 -13.75 -3.82
CA ILE A 76 2.11 -13.40 -4.03
C ILE A 76 1.33 -14.62 -4.54
N LEU A 77 1.85 -15.32 -5.56
CA LEU A 77 1.20 -16.52 -6.10
C LEU A 77 1.15 -17.67 -5.09
N GLN A 78 2.19 -17.84 -4.27
CA GLN A 78 2.21 -18.85 -3.21
C GLN A 78 1.17 -18.58 -2.11
N GLN A 79 0.89 -17.31 -1.81
CA GLN A 79 -0.07 -16.90 -0.79
C GLN A 79 -1.51 -16.83 -1.29
N HIS A 80 -1.74 -16.88 -2.60
CA HIS A 80 -3.07 -16.80 -3.19
C HIS A 80 -3.95 -17.99 -2.77
N ASP A 81 -5.07 -17.70 -2.13
CA ASP A 81 -6.10 -18.67 -1.74
C ASP A 81 -7.15 -18.83 -2.85
N SER A 82 -7.12 -19.98 -3.53
CA SER A 82 -8.05 -20.30 -4.61
C SER A 82 -9.50 -20.47 -4.14
N GLN A 83 -9.72 -20.89 -2.90
CA GLN A 83 -11.06 -21.04 -2.33
C GLN A 83 -11.67 -19.68 -2.01
N ALA A 84 -10.88 -18.76 -1.44
CA ALA A 84 -11.30 -17.38 -1.21
C ALA A 84 -11.64 -16.66 -2.53
N PHE A 85 -10.86 -16.92 -3.58
CA PHE A 85 -11.06 -16.33 -4.91
C PHE A 85 -12.33 -16.80 -5.63
N GLU A 86 -12.83 -17.99 -5.32
CA GLU A 86 -13.92 -18.64 -6.07
C GLU A 86 -15.16 -17.75 -6.23
N THR A 87 -15.49 -16.96 -5.19
CA THR A 87 -16.64 -16.04 -5.18
C THR A 87 -16.62 -15.02 -6.33
N VAL A 88 -15.43 -14.61 -6.78
CA VAL A 88 -15.27 -13.60 -7.85
C VAL A 88 -14.56 -14.16 -9.08
N ARG A 89 -14.18 -15.44 -9.08
CA ARG A 89 -13.35 -16.08 -10.10
C ARG A 89 -13.89 -15.92 -11.52
N SER A 90 -15.21 -15.96 -11.69
CA SER A 90 -15.88 -15.83 -12.99
C SER A 90 -16.02 -14.39 -13.48
N LEU A 91 -15.81 -13.41 -12.61
CA LEU A 91 -16.07 -12.00 -12.93
C LEU A 91 -14.99 -11.42 -13.83
N THR A 92 -15.38 -10.47 -14.66
CA THR A 92 -14.48 -9.52 -15.30
C THR A 92 -14.04 -8.43 -14.31
N VAL A 93 -13.02 -7.63 -14.65
CA VAL A 93 -12.60 -6.48 -13.84
C VAL A 93 -13.75 -5.47 -13.67
N GLY A 94 -14.55 -5.26 -14.71
CA GLY A 94 -15.72 -4.38 -14.70
C GLY A 94 -16.82 -4.92 -13.80
N GLU A 95 -17.16 -6.22 -13.93
CA GLU A 95 -18.13 -6.87 -13.05
C GLU A 95 -17.64 -6.87 -11.59
N PHE A 96 -16.34 -7.03 -11.36
CA PHE A 96 -15.74 -6.94 -10.03
C PHE A 96 -15.85 -5.53 -9.44
N ARG A 97 -15.68 -4.47 -10.24
CA ARG A 97 -15.96 -3.08 -9.80
C ARG A 97 -17.39 -2.95 -9.31
N GLU A 98 -18.37 -3.40 -10.10
CA GLU A 98 -19.79 -3.33 -9.71
C GLU A 98 -20.08 -4.16 -8.46
N TRP A 99 -19.49 -5.36 -8.38
CA TRP A 99 -19.58 -6.23 -7.21
C TRP A 99 -19.05 -5.53 -5.95
N LEU A 100 -17.88 -4.89 -6.00
CA LEU A 100 -17.31 -4.14 -4.88
C LEU A 100 -18.17 -2.95 -4.46
N LEU A 101 -18.83 -2.29 -5.42
CA LEU A 101 -19.70 -1.13 -5.16
C LEU A 101 -21.05 -1.52 -4.56
N SER A 102 -21.55 -2.73 -4.84
CA SER A 102 -22.82 -3.24 -4.31
C SER A 102 -22.95 -3.12 -2.79
N GLU A 103 -24.10 -2.62 -2.33
CA GLU A 103 -24.42 -2.48 -0.90
C GLU A 103 -24.49 -3.83 -0.17
N ALA A 104 -24.73 -4.92 -0.90
CA ALA A 104 -24.77 -6.27 -0.34
C ALA A 104 -23.38 -6.77 0.12
N ILE A 105 -22.30 -6.16 -0.36
CA ILE A 105 -20.93 -6.57 -0.02
C ILE A 105 -20.48 -5.85 1.25
N THR A 106 -20.24 -6.64 2.30
CA THR A 106 -19.80 -6.16 3.62
C THR A 106 -18.30 -6.26 3.79
N GLY A 107 -17.75 -5.55 4.79
CA GLY A 107 -16.32 -5.65 5.14
C GLY A 107 -15.86 -7.06 5.49
N GLU A 108 -16.72 -7.88 6.10
CA GLU A 108 -16.41 -9.28 6.42
C GLU A 108 -16.22 -10.14 5.16
N VAL A 109 -17.06 -9.91 4.15
CA VAL A 109 -16.93 -10.59 2.84
C VAL A 109 -15.64 -10.17 2.16
N LEU A 110 -15.30 -8.88 2.18
CA LEU A 110 -14.04 -8.36 1.62
C LEU A 110 -12.81 -8.89 2.36
N ALA A 111 -12.85 -8.99 3.68
CA ALA A 111 -11.77 -9.54 4.48
C ALA A 111 -11.47 -11.00 4.10
N LYS A 112 -12.51 -11.83 3.92
CA LYS A 112 -12.37 -13.22 3.45
C LYS A 112 -11.85 -13.29 2.02
N LEU A 113 -12.36 -12.44 1.14
CA LEU A 113 -11.93 -12.41 -0.27
C LEU A 113 -10.46 -11.99 -0.44
N SER A 114 -9.93 -11.15 0.45
CA SER A 114 -8.60 -10.54 0.30
C SER A 114 -7.47 -11.54 0.01
N ALA A 115 -7.49 -12.73 0.62
CA ALA A 115 -6.49 -13.78 0.40
C ALA A 115 -6.55 -14.39 -1.01
N GLY A 116 -7.68 -14.27 -1.70
CA GLY A 116 -7.87 -14.75 -3.07
C GLY A 116 -7.61 -13.69 -4.14
N LEU A 117 -7.16 -12.48 -3.78
CA LEU A 117 -6.90 -11.41 -4.76
C LEU A 117 -5.40 -11.23 -4.98
N MET A 118 -5.01 -11.15 -6.25
CA MET A 118 -3.68 -10.68 -6.65
C MET A 118 -3.63 -9.15 -6.60
N PRO A 119 -2.49 -8.52 -6.26
CA PRO A 119 -2.33 -7.07 -6.34
C PRO A 119 -2.68 -6.49 -7.71
N GLU A 120 -2.40 -7.23 -8.80
CA GLU A 120 -2.72 -6.82 -10.16
C GLU A 120 -4.24 -6.76 -10.42
N MET A 121 -5.03 -7.64 -9.81
CA MET A 121 -6.50 -7.58 -9.88
C MET A 121 -7.03 -6.32 -9.18
N VAL A 122 -6.48 -6.01 -7.99
CA VAL A 122 -6.82 -4.81 -7.22
C VAL A 122 -6.39 -3.53 -7.95
N ALA A 123 -5.21 -3.54 -8.58
CA ALA A 123 -4.74 -2.44 -9.40
C ALA A 123 -5.61 -2.26 -10.66
N ALA A 124 -6.03 -3.35 -11.30
CA ALA A 124 -6.85 -3.32 -12.51
C ALA A 124 -8.21 -2.67 -12.23
N VAL A 125 -8.90 -3.11 -11.18
CA VAL A 125 -10.20 -2.54 -10.82
C VAL A 125 -10.07 -1.08 -10.38
N SER A 126 -9.00 -0.72 -9.67
CA SER A 126 -8.75 0.67 -9.25
C SER A 126 -8.53 1.60 -10.45
N LYS A 127 -7.94 1.11 -11.55
CA LYS A 127 -7.71 1.91 -12.78
C LYS A 127 -8.99 2.28 -13.51
N ILE A 128 -10.09 1.57 -13.29
CA ILE A 128 -11.40 1.86 -13.89
C ILE A 128 -12.39 2.50 -12.90
N MET A 129 -11.95 2.80 -11.67
CA MET A 129 -12.76 3.45 -10.65
C MET A 129 -12.58 4.97 -10.67
N ARG A 130 -13.66 5.69 -10.36
CA ARG A 130 -13.58 7.11 -9.99
C ARG A 130 -13.11 7.24 -8.54
N ILE A 131 -12.69 8.44 -8.14
CA ILE A 131 -12.32 8.72 -6.74
C ILE A 131 -13.46 8.38 -5.78
N GLN A 132 -14.71 8.70 -6.15
CA GLN A 132 -15.89 8.37 -5.33
C GLN A 132 -16.06 6.86 -5.16
N ASP A 133 -15.88 6.08 -6.23
CA ASP A 133 -15.95 4.62 -6.17
C ASP A 133 -14.88 4.08 -5.20
N MET A 134 -13.64 4.57 -5.30
CA MET A 134 -12.55 4.16 -4.42
C MET A 134 -12.84 4.51 -2.95
N ILE A 135 -13.41 5.69 -2.67
CA ILE A 135 -13.82 6.09 -1.30
C ILE A 135 -14.93 5.16 -0.79
N LEU A 136 -15.93 4.85 -1.61
CA LEU A 136 -17.06 4.00 -1.21
C LEU A 136 -16.61 2.57 -0.92
N VAL A 137 -15.75 2.00 -1.78
CA VAL A 137 -15.22 0.65 -1.58
C VAL A 137 -14.28 0.61 -0.38
N SER A 138 -13.31 1.53 -0.28
CA SER A 138 -12.35 1.56 0.84
C SER A 138 -13.03 1.75 2.19
N LYS A 139 -14.13 2.51 2.26
CA LYS A 139 -14.92 2.67 3.50
C LYS A 139 -15.49 1.35 4.03
N LYS A 140 -15.73 0.35 3.17
CA LYS A 140 -16.19 -0.99 3.58
C LYS A 140 -15.05 -1.82 4.18
N CYS A 141 -13.81 -1.55 3.80
CA CYS A 141 -12.63 -2.26 4.28
C CYS A 141 -12.22 -1.74 5.65
N THR A 142 -12.33 -2.59 6.68
CA THR A 142 -11.82 -2.30 8.03
C THR A 142 -10.64 -3.20 8.32
N VAL A 143 -9.46 -2.61 8.50
CA VAL A 143 -8.23 -3.32 8.85
C VAL A 143 -7.77 -2.79 10.21
N ILE A 144 -7.86 -3.64 11.23
CA ILE A 144 -7.45 -3.33 12.60
C ILE A 144 -6.17 -4.09 12.90
N THR A 145 -5.16 -3.39 13.39
CA THR A 145 -3.93 -4.01 13.91
C THR A 145 -3.60 -3.42 15.28
N ALA A 146 -2.89 -4.17 16.10
CA ALA A 146 -2.57 -3.80 17.47
C ALA A 146 -1.11 -4.09 17.80
N PHE A 147 -0.49 -3.14 18.49
CA PHE A 147 0.81 -3.31 19.14
C PHE A 147 0.73 -2.69 20.55
N ARG A 148 1.31 -1.50 20.78
CA ARG A 148 1.07 -0.76 22.04
C ARG A 148 -0.25 0.02 21.98
N THR A 149 -0.61 0.50 20.80
CA THR A 149 -1.95 1.03 20.48
C THR A 149 -2.69 0.10 19.53
N THR A 150 -4.00 0.30 19.41
CA THR A 150 -4.82 -0.31 18.35
C THR A 150 -5.12 0.76 17.31
N ILE A 151 -4.80 0.50 16.04
CA ILE A 151 -5.03 1.42 14.91
C ILE A 151 -6.03 0.79 13.93
N GLY A 152 -6.86 1.64 13.31
CA GLY A 152 -7.83 1.24 12.28
C GLY A 152 -9.25 1.00 12.79
N THR A 153 -9.53 1.26 14.07
CA THR A 153 -10.89 1.19 14.63
C THR A 153 -11.81 2.28 14.05
N PRO A 154 -13.07 1.97 13.72
CA PRO A 154 -14.02 2.97 13.22
C PRO A 154 -14.16 4.17 14.17
N GLY A 155 -14.19 5.38 13.61
CA GLY A 155 -14.30 6.64 14.37
C GLY A 155 -12.97 7.17 14.91
N THR A 156 -11.84 6.57 14.55
CA THR A 156 -10.50 7.03 14.93
C THR A 156 -9.69 7.49 13.72
N LEU A 157 -8.75 8.41 13.93
CA LEU A 157 -7.75 8.83 12.96
C LEU A 157 -6.41 8.97 13.67
N SER A 158 -5.50 8.05 13.40
CA SER A 158 -4.17 8.05 14.00
C SER A 158 -3.16 8.82 13.18
N VAL A 159 -2.19 9.44 13.85
CA VAL A 159 -1.21 10.36 13.26
C VAL A 159 0.20 9.91 13.61
N ARG A 160 1.05 9.80 12.59
CA ARG A 160 2.49 9.64 12.79
C ARG A 160 3.08 10.97 13.25
N LEU A 161 3.83 10.95 14.34
CA LEU A 161 4.68 12.06 14.75
C LEU A 161 6.10 11.81 14.26
N GLN A 162 6.62 12.67 13.37
CA GLN A 162 7.95 12.51 12.78
C GLN A 162 8.87 13.70 13.07
N PRO A 163 9.52 13.75 14.25
CA PRO A 163 10.33 14.87 14.71
C PRO A 163 11.75 14.78 14.14
N ASN A 164 11.90 14.90 12.82
CA ASN A 164 13.23 14.88 12.19
C ASN A 164 14.03 16.14 12.54
N HIS A 165 15.35 15.99 12.75
CA HIS A 165 16.26 17.11 12.92
C HIS A 165 17.42 17.02 11.91
N PRO A 166 17.86 18.12 11.26
CA PRO A 166 18.90 18.08 10.23
C PRO A 166 20.23 17.45 10.64
N THR A 167 20.50 17.39 11.95
CA THR A 167 21.72 16.84 12.55
C THR A 167 21.45 15.78 13.61
N ASP A 168 20.22 15.26 13.69
CA ASP A 168 19.80 14.34 14.74
C ASP A 168 20.09 14.85 16.17
N ASP A 169 19.83 16.14 16.42
CA ASP A 169 20.00 16.75 17.74
C ASP A 169 18.86 16.33 18.66
N GLU A 170 19.19 15.72 19.79
CA GLU A 170 18.22 15.13 20.71
C GLU A 170 17.27 16.17 21.30
N LYS A 171 17.75 17.38 21.58
CA LYS A 171 16.92 18.44 22.17
C LYS A 171 15.91 18.95 21.16
N GLY A 172 16.34 19.16 19.92
CA GLY A 172 15.45 19.51 18.82
C GLY A 172 14.39 18.45 18.56
N ILE A 173 14.80 17.18 18.54
CA ILE A 173 13.89 16.03 18.38
C ILE A 173 12.89 15.97 19.54
N LEU A 174 13.34 16.05 20.80
CA LEU A 174 12.46 16.04 21.97
C LEU A 174 11.50 17.22 21.98
N ALA A 175 11.96 18.42 21.65
CA ALA A 175 11.10 19.60 21.59
C ALA A 175 9.97 19.42 20.58
N SER A 176 10.28 18.95 19.37
CA SER A 176 9.27 18.64 18.34
C SER A 176 8.35 17.48 18.73
N THR A 177 8.90 16.48 19.44
CA THR A 177 8.10 15.35 19.96
C THR A 177 7.08 15.83 20.99
N LEU A 178 7.49 16.67 21.94
CA LEU A 178 6.59 17.20 22.97
C LEU A 178 5.52 18.11 22.37
N ASP A 179 5.88 18.97 21.41
CA ASP A 179 4.93 19.80 20.69
C ASP A 179 3.87 18.94 19.98
N GLY A 180 4.29 17.94 19.21
CA GLY A 180 3.36 17.03 18.53
C GLY A 180 2.44 16.25 19.48
N LEU A 181 2.96 15.80 20.62
CA LEU A 181 2.16 15.12 21.65
C LEU A 181 1.08 16.05 22.24
N MET A 182 1.36 17.36 22.39
CA MET A 182 0.36 18.34 22.85
C MET A 182 -0.81 18.51 21.87
N TYR A 183 -0.61 18.21 20.59
CA TYR A 183 -1.68 18.16 19.57
C TYR A 183 -2.34 16.79 19.43
N GLY A 184 -1.96 15.80 20.25
CA GLY A 184 -2.50 14.44 20.17
C GLY A 184 -1.89 13.60 19.03
N CYS A 185 -0.75 14.00 18.47
CA CYS A 185 -0.05 13.22 17.45
C CYS A 185 0.85 12.14 18.08
N GLY A 186 1.10 11.05 17.35
CA GLY A 186 2.06 10.01 17.72
C GLY A 186 1.43 8.68 18.13
N ASP A 187 0.10 8.59 18.18
CA ASP A 187 -0.64 7.37 18.49
C ASP A 187 -0.46 6.26 17.42
N ALA A 188 -0.17 6.64 16.17
CA ALA A 188 0.25 5.70 15.14
C ALA A 188 1.70 5.23 15.35
N VAL A 189 2.63 6.16 15.53
CA VAL A 189 4.06 5.93 15.82
C VAL A 189 4.74 7.27 16.04
N ILE A 190 5.73 7.31 16.95
CA ILE A 190 6.75 8.36 16.98
C ILE A 190 7.96 7.85 16.21
N GLY A 191 8.09 8.30 14.96
CA GLY A 191 9.06 7.80 14.00
C GLY A 191 10.13 8.85 13.66
N ILE A 192 11.42 8.53 13.71
CA ILE A 192 12.47 9.47 13.26
C ILE A 192 13.14 8.91 12.00
N ASN A 193 13.22 9.71 10.94
CA ASN A 193 14.12 9.41 9.82
C ASN A 193 15.46 10.10 10.09
N PRO A 194 16.50 9.36 10.50
CA PRO A 194 17.74 9.95 10.95
C PRO A 194 18.50 10.57 9.77
N ALA A 195 19.16 11.70 10.01
CA ALA A 195 20.08 12.30 9.05
C ALA A 195 21.32 11.42 8.81
N THR A 196 21.71 10.63 9.80
CA THR A 196 22.83 9.67 9.70
C THR A 196 22.39 8.24 9.97
N ASP A 197 22.69 7.35 9.02
CA ASP A 197 22.43 5.92 9.18
C ASP A 197 23.64 5.21 9.82
N ASN A 198 23.90 5.50 11.10
CA ASN A 198 24.87 4.76 11.89
C ASN A 198 24.22 4.20 13.16
N LEU A 199 24.66 3.01 13.56
CA LEU A 199 24.04 2.24 14.63
C LEU A 199 24.09 2.95 15.99
N ALA A 200 25.11 3.76 16.27
CA ALA A 200 25.20 4.51 17.53
C ALA A 200 24.12 5.60 17.61
N THR A 201 23.92 6.37 16.54
CA THR A 201 22.83 7.35 16.44
C THR A 201 21.47 6.67 16.55
N VAL A 202 21.24 5.59 15.78
CA VAL A 202 19.98 4.83 15.81
C VAL A 202 19.67 4.34 17.22
N SER A 203 20.64 3.72 17.91
CA SER A 203 20.47 3.18 19.25
C SER A 203 20.12 4.28 20.25
N ARG A 204 20.86 5.39 20.21
CA ARG A 204 20.65 6.55 21.08
C ARG A 204 19.27 7.17 20.91
N LEU A 205 18.78 7.30 19.67
CA LEU A 205 17.44 7.82 19.39
C LEU A 205 16.32 6.87 19.83
N LEU A 206 16.52 5.55 19.69
CA LEU A 206 15.58 4.55 20.22
C LEU A 206 15.48 4.64 21.74
N GLU A 207 16.61 4.69 22.43
CA GLU A 207 16.68 4.83 23.89
C GLU A 207 16.05 6.15 24.35
N LEU A 208 16.29 7.25 23.65
CA LEU A 208 15.68 8.57 23.93
C LEU A 208 14.15 8.51 23.90
N LEU A 209 13.59 7.94 22.83
CA LEU A 209 12.13 7.81 22.68
C LEU A 209 11.54 6.84 23.71
N ASP A 210 12.22 5.74 23.99
CA ASP A 210 11.76 4.77 24.99
C ASP A 210 11.81 5.35 26.41
N GLN A 211 12.85 6.11 26.76
CA GLN A 211 12.93 6.84 28.03
C GLN A 211 11.78 7.84 28.18
N LEU A 212 11.46 8.62 27.15
CA LEU A 212 10.32 9.54 27.16
C LEU A 212 9.01 8.78 27.38
N ARG A 213 8.78 7.71 26.61
CA ARG A 213 7.60 6.85 26.69
C ARG A 213 7.42 6.28 28.10
N GLN A 214 8.48 5.72 28.69
CA GLN A 214 8.44 5.14 30.04
C GLN A 214 8.22 6.21 31.12
N SER A 215 8.92 7.35 31.03
CA SER A 215 8.87 8.41 32.04
C SER A 215 7.47 9.01 32.21
N TYR A 216 6.71 9.09 31.11
CA TYR A 216 5.35 9.64 31.10
C TYR A 216 4.27 8.58 30.88
N SER A 217 4.63 7.30 30.87
CA SER A 217 3.71 6.17 30.59
C SER A 217 2.86 6.38 29.32
N ILE A 218 3.48 6.93 28.27
CA ILE A 218 2.79 7.25 27.03
C ILE A 218 2.52 5.95 26.26
N PRO A 219 1.27 5.63 25.89
CA PRO A 219 0.94 4.42 25.16
C PRO A 219 1.21 4.63 23.67
N VAL A 220 2.48 4.72 23.28
CA VAL A 220 2.91 4.91 21.88
C VAL A 220 4.02 3.94 21.55
N GLN A 221 4.19 3.63 20.27
CA GLN A 221 5.34 2.91 19.76
C GLN A 221 6.35 3.84 19.09
N SER A 222 7.64 3.50 19.21
CA SER A 222 8.73 4.21 18.54
C SER A 222 9.22 3.49 17.27
N CYS A 223 9.85 4.23 16.37
CA CYS A 223 10.52 3.66 15.21
C CYS A 223 11.66 4.59 14.76
N ILE A 224 12.82 4.04 14.45
CA ILE A 224 13.83 4.77 13.67
C ILE A 224 13.81 4.21 12.25
N LEU A 225 13.56 5.07 11.27
CA LEU A 225 13.36 4.71 9.87
C LEU A 225 14.71 4.53 9.14
N THR A 226 15.57 3.70 9.74
CA THR A 226 16.86 3.26 9.17
C THR A 226 16.66 2.00 8.30
N HIS A 227 17.71 1.54 7.63
CA HIS A 227 17.72 0.23 6.98
C HIS A 227 17.39 -0.90 7.99
N VAL A 228 16.62 -1.91 7.55
CA VAL A 228 16.18 -3.02 8.41
C VAL A 228 17.33 -3.72 9.13
N THR A 229 18.48 -3.87 8.48
CA THR A 229 19.67 -4.53 9.07
C THR A 229 20.23 -3.73 10.25
N SER A 230 20.25 -2.40 10.17
CA SER A 230 20.68 -1.54 11.29
C SER A 230 19.74 -1.69 12.49
N THR A 231 18.44 -1.82 12.24
CA THR A 231 17.46 -2.10 13.30
C THR A 231 17.68 -3.48 13.91
N MET A 232 17.94 -4.51 13.10
CA MET A 232 18.25 -5.87 13.58
C MET A 232 19.53 -5.89 14.42
N ASP A 233 20.57 -5.16 14.02
CA ASP A 233 21.80 -5.02 14.80
C ASP A 233 21.57 -4.32 16.15
N ALA A 234 20.68 -3.30 16.18
CA ALA A 234 20.27 -2.64 17.41
C ALA A 234 19.53 -3.61 18.35
N MET A 235 18.60 -4.41 17.81
CA MET A 235 17.90 -5.45 18.57
C MET A 235 18.87 -6.49 19.13
N ALA A 236 19.87 -6.93 18.35
CA ALA A 236 20.89 -7.87 18.80
C ALA A 236 21.74 -7.33 19.97
N ARG A 237 21.81 -6.00 20.12
CA ARG A 237 22.47 -5.31 21.23
C ARG A 237 21.53 -4.99 22.41
N GLY A 238 20.26 -5.38 22.34
CA GLY A 238 19.27 -5.14 23.39
C GLY A 238 18.68 -3.73 23.41
N VAL A 239 18.82 -2.97 22.33
CA VAL A 239 18.21 -1.64 22.21
C VAL A 239 16.68 -1.76 22.13
N PRO A 240 15.91 -0.88 22.79
CA PRO A 240 14.45 -0.96 22.82
C PRO A 240 13.84 -0.58 21.47
N VAL A 241 13.62 -1.59 20.62
CA VAL A 241 12.95 -1.46 19.33
C VAL A 241 11.49 -1.89 19.46
N ASP A 242 10.59 -1.00 19.05
CA ASP A 242 9.16 -1.28 18.94
C ASP A 242 8.78 -1.74 17.53
N LEU A 243 8.90 -0.84 16.54
CA LEU A 243 8.62 -1.15 15.14
C LEU A 243 9.92 -1.21 14.33
N VAL A 244 9.94 -2.14 13.36
CA VAL A 244 11.02 -2.29 12.39
C VAL A 244 10.56 -1.73 11.05
N PHE A 245 11.19 -0.65 10.60
CA PHE A 245 10.90 -0.03 9.31
C PHE A 245 11.77 -0.64 8.20
N GLN A 246 11.21 -0.68 6.99
CA GLN A 246 11.93 -0.95 5.76
C GLN A 246 11.15 -0.34 4.59
N SER A 247 11.86 0.35 3.70
CA SER A 247 11.30 0.71 2.39
C SER A 247 11.20 -0.55 1.53
N ILE A 248 10.02 -0.79 0.96
CA ILE A 248 9.71 -1.91 0.05
C ILE A 248 9.28 -1.38 -1.32
#